data_AF-M5PU09-F1
#
_entry.id   AF-M5PU09-F1
#
_cell.length_a   1.000
_cell.length_b   1.000
_cell.length_c   1.000
_cell.angle_alpha   90.00
_cell.angle_beta   90.00
_cell.angle_gamma   90.00
#
_symmetry.space_group_name_H-M   'P 1'
#
loop_
_entity.id
_entity.type
_entity.pdbx_description
1 polymer ?
#
loop_
_entity_poly.entity_id
_entity_poly.type
_entity_poly.pdbx_seq_one_letter_code
_entity_poly.pdbx_strand_id
1 'polypeptide(L)'
;MVLIDWQQLDGDTRWDALGDVIGGPMQTMDTVLFNVPTGLDIERQALERGVRGIFRQNQPLKLLMRGITAVLEGELWYSRRAISERLRQNQLTQASPKRASAGKEMLSAREREVLLLIAQGLSNDEVGDKLCISLSTVKKHLCNIYAKLKISNRIQAAFWAVQNLKN
;
A
#
# COMPACT_ATOMS: atom_id res chain seq x y z
N MET A 1 -9.10 6.92 3.20
CA MET A 1 -8.37 6.39 4.37
C MET A 1 -9.42 6.01 5.41
N VAL A 2 -9.26 4.86 6.06
CA VAL A 2 -10.10 4.40 7.17
C VAL A 2 -9.26 4.39 8.44
N LEU A 3 -9.75 5.06 9.48
CA LEU A 3 -9.15 5.05 10.82
C LEU A 3 -9.91 4.05 11.69
N ILE A 4 -9.19 3.07 12.24
CA ILE A 4 -9.78 2.01 13.06
C ILE A 4 -9.22 2.12 14.48
N ASP A 5 -10.11 2.24 15.46
CA ASP A 5 -9.73 2.28 16.87
C ASP A 5 -9.35 0.86 17.31
N TRP A 6 -8.08 0.65 17.63
CA TRP A 6 -7.58 -0.65 18.08
C TRP A 6 -8.28 -1.15 19.34
N GLN A 7 -8.72 -0.25 20.22
CA GLN A 7 -9.34 -0.62 21.49
C GLN A 7 -10.79 -1.07 21.33
N GLN A 8 -11.46 -0.67 20.25
CA GLN A 8 -12.85 -1.08 19.97
C GLN A 8 -12.93 -2.44 19.26
N LEU A 9 -11.79 -2.99 18.81
CA LEU A 9 -11.76 -4.31 18.20
C LEU A 9 -11.73 -5.40 19.28
N ASP A 10 -12.55 -6.43 19.08
CA ASP A 10 -12.67 -7.58 19.97
C ASP A 10 -11.37 -8.41 19.98
N GLY A 11 -10.86 -8.72 21.18
CA GLY A 11 -9.47 -9.12 21.43
C GLY A 11 -9.01 -10.35 20.65
N ASP A 12 -9.85 -11.37 20.55
CA ASP A 12 -9.51 -12.64 19.91
C ASP A 12 -9.69 -12.61 18.39
N THR A 13 -10.52 -11.68 17.88
CA THR A 13 -10.91 -11.62 16.46
C THR A 13 -10.46 -10.34 15.75
N ARG A 14 -9.67 -9.47 16.42
CA ARG A 14 -9.23 -8.17 15.88
C ARG A 14 -8.73 -8.26 14.44
N TRP A 15 -7.93 -9.28 14.18
CA TRP A 15 -7.27 -9.45 12.91
C TRP A 15 -8.17 -10.02 11.81
N ASP A 16 -9.19 -10.78 12.18
CA ASP A 16 -10.17 -11.34 11.26
C ASP A 16 -11.16 -10.24 10.86
N ALA A 17 -11.63 -9.44 11.83
CA ALA A 17 -12.42 -8.24 11.58
C ALA A 17 -11.70 -7.23 10.67
N LEU A 18 -10.38 -7.07 10.86
CA LEU A 18 -9.55 -6.26 9.96
C LEU A 18 -9.38 -6.90 8.58
N GLY A 19 -9.40 -8.23 8.49
CA GLY A 19 -9.31 -8.98 7.25
C GLY A 19 -10.42 -8.61 6.27
N ASP A 20 -11.64 -8.43 6.75
CA ASP A 20 -12.79 -8.03 5.93
C ASP A 20 -12.66 -6.59 5.41
N VAL A 21 -12.07 -5.69 6.20
CA VAL A 21 -11.85 -4.29 5.80
C VAL A 21 -10.69 -4.15 4.83
N ILE A 22 -9.60 -4.91 5.04
CA ILE A 22 -8.39 -4.82 4.23
C ILE A 22 -8.46 -5.71 2.97
N GLY A 23 -9.20 -6.83 3.05
CA GLY A 23 -9.36 -7.82 1.98
C GLY A 23 -10.68 -7.73 1.21
N GLY A 24 -11.68 -7.01 1.72
CA GLY A 24 -13.00 -6.89 1.11
C GLY A 24 -13.11 -5.82 0.00
N PRO A 25 -14.33 -5.54 -0.49
CA PRO A 25 -14.60 -4.58 -1.58
C PRO A 25 -14.17 -3.13 -1.27
N MET A 26 -13.80 -2.81 -0.03
CA MET A 26 -13.20 -1.54 0.40
C MET A 26 -11.67 -1.45 0.19
N GLN A 27 -11.05 -2.41 -0.51
CA GLN A 27 -9.61 -2.50 -0.84
C GLN A 27 -8.95 -1.24 -1.44
N THR A 28 -9.73 -0.23 -1.81
CA THR A 28 -9.24 1.03 -2.35
C THR A 28 -8.74 2.02 -1.28
N MET A 29 -9.15 1.86 -0.01
CA MET A 29 -8.83 2.84 1.05
C MET A 29 -7.62 2.44 1.91
N ASP A 30 -6.74 3.40 2.21
CA ASP A 30 -5.65 3.22 3.18
C ASP A 30 -6.20 2.97 4.59
N THR A 31 -5.90 1.81 5.18
CA THR A 31 -6.30 1.47 6.56
C THR A 31 -5.23 1.89 7.56
N VAL A 32 -5.63 2.57 8.63
CA VAL A 32 -4.74 3.04 9.69
C VAL A 32 -5.31 2.67 11.05
N LEU A 33 -4.47 2.15 11.94
CA LEU A 33 -4.83 1.84 13.31
C LEU A 33 -4.48 3.00 14.23
N PHE A 34 -5.39 3.40 15.11
CA PHE A 34 -5.12 4.39 16.15
C PHE A 34 -5.47 3.86 17.54
N ASN A 35 -5.09 4.60 18.59
CA ASN A 35 -5.19 4.17 19.99
C ASN A 35 -4.47 2.84 20.29
N VAL A 36 -3.43 2.50 19.53
CA VAL A 36 -2.64 1.29 19.76
C VAL A 36 -1.79 1.45 21.03
N PRO A 37 -1.85 0.53 22.00
CA PRO A 37 -1.01 0.59 23.19
C PRO A 37 0.49 0.65 22.86
N THR A 38 1.25 1.47 23.59
CA THR A 38 2.68 1.74 23.29
C THR A 38 3.57 0.48 23.40
N GLY A 39 3.23 -0.44 24.32
CA GLY A 39 3.98 -1.68 24.52
C GLY A 39 3.57 -2.84 23.61
N LEU A 40 2.58 -2.67 22.74
CA LEU A 40 2.04 -3.74 21.93
C LEU A 40 2.83 -3.88 20.60
N ASP A 41 3.45 -5.03 20.38
CA ASP A 41 4.26 -5.32 19.18
C ASP A 41 3.41 -5.88 18.03
N ILE A 42 2.59 -5.02 17.43
CA ILE A 42 1.73 -5.39 16.28
C ILE A 42 2.21 -4.82 14.94
N GLU A 43 3.27 -4.01 14.93
CA GLU A 43 3.70 -3.27 13.73
C GLU A 43 4.07 -4.20 12.58
N ARG A 44 4.74 -5.32 12.91
CA ARG A 44 5.07 -6.36 11.94
C ARG A 44 3.80 -6.91 11.30
N GLN A 45 2.91 -7.48 12.10
CA GLN A 45 1.67 -8.11 11.64
C GLN A 45 0.77 -7.14 10.88
N ALA A 46 0.64 -5.91 11.35
CA ALA A 46 -0.12 -4.86 10.68
C ALA A 46 0.43 -4.57 9.28
N LEU A 47 1.76 -4.42 9.15
CA LEU A 47 2.39 -4.16 7.86
C LEU A 47 2.22 -5.33 6.89
N GLU A 48 2.30 -6.57 7.38
CA GLU A 48 2.06 -7.81 6.62
C GLU A 48 0.67 -7.87 6.03
N ARG A 49 -0.30 -7.36 6.79
CA ARG A 49 -1.72 -7.33 6.41
C ARG A 49 -2.10 -6.08 5.63
N GLY A 50 -1.15 -5.23 5.26
CA GLY A 50 -1.41 -4.05 4.42
C GLY A 50 -1.94 -2.81 5.16
N VAL A 51 -1.90 -2.80 6.49
CA VAL A 51 -2.15 -1.58 7.28
C VAL A 51 -1.07 -0.55 6.93
N ARG A 52 -1.48 0.70 6.76
CA ARG A 52 -0.64 1.79 6.25
C ARG A 52 -0.03 2.65 7.32
N GLY A 53 -0.59 2.62 8.52
CA GLY A 53 -0.05 3.35 9.66
C GLY A 53 -0.53 2.84 10.99
N ILE A 54 0.27 3.10 12.01
CA ILE A 54 -0.06 2.88 13.42
C ILE A 54 0.17 4.16 14.21
N PHE A 55 -0.88 4.64 14.89
CA PHE A 55 -0.79 5.69 15.89
C PHE A 55 -0.88 5.08 17.29
N ARG A 56 0.09 5.47 18.14
CA ARG A 56 0.14 5.02 19.53
C ARG A 56 -0.80 5.85 20.40
N GLN A 57 -1.28 5.23 21.47
CA GLN A 57 -2.01 5.95 22.52
C GLN A 57 -1.16 7.11 23.07
N ASN A 58 -1.82 8.19 23.45
CA ASN A 58 -1.20 9.38 24.04
C ASN A 58 -0.16 10.07 23.13
N GLN A 59 -0.22 9.87 21.81
CA GLN A 59 0.61 10.65 20.89
C GLN A 59 0.14 12.10 20.83
N PRO A 60 1.08 13.07 20.79
CA PRO A 60 0.74 14.47 20.55
C PRO A 60 -0.09 14.64 19.27
N LEU A 61 -1.14 15.47 19.33
CA LEU A 61 -2.02 15.76 18.18
C LEU A 61 -1.23 16.20 16.94
N LYS A 62 -0.14 16.96 17.12
CA LYS A 62 0.74 17.37 16.02
C LYS A 62 1.35 16.19 15.26
N LEU A 63 1.70 15.10 15.94
CA LEU A 63 2.22 13.89 15.30
C LEU A 63 1.12 13.10 14.62
N LEU A 64 -0.09 13.06 15.19
CA LEU A 64 -1.27 12.48 14.55
C LEU A 64 -1.56 13.17 13.21
N MET A 65 -1.64 14.50 13.20
CA MET A 65 -1.90 15.29 11.99
C MET A 65 -0.83 15.07 10.91
N ARG A 66 0.45 15.06 11.32
CA ARG A 66 1.56 14.75 10.40
C ARG A 66 1.45 13.36 9.80
N GLY A 67 1.16 12.35 10.62
CA GLY A 67 1.03 10.98 10.12
C GLY A 67 -0.18 10.78 9.23
N ILE A 68 -1.31 11.43 9.53
CA ILE A 68 -2.51 11.39 8.68
C ILE A 68 -2.17 11.97 7.30
N THR A 69 -1.51 13.13 7.28
CA THR A 69 -1.09 13.77 6.03
C THR A 69 -0.16 12.85 5.22
N ALA A 70 0.86 12.28 5.87
CA ALA A 70 1.79 11.34 5.23
C ALA A 70 1.07 10.12 4.63
N VAL A 71 0.12 9.52 5.36
CA VAL A 71 -0.65 8.37 4.84
C VAL A 71 -1.53 8.78 3.65
N LEU A 72 -2.17 9.95 3.70
CA LEU A 72 -2.96 10.47 2.57
C LEU A 72 -2.11 10.79 1.33
N GLU A 73 -0.83 11.11 1.53
CA GLU A 73 0.17 11.27 0.47
C GLU A 73 0.71 9.92 -0.05
N GLY A 74 0.27 8.81 0.53
CA GLY A 74 0.65 7.46 0.12
C GLY A 74 1.91 6.94 0.80
N GLU A 75 2.36 7.56 1.88
CA GLU A 75 3.47 7.07 2.70
C GLU A 75 3.02 5.97 3.69
N LEU A 76 3.97 5.40 4.40
CA LEU A 76 3.77 4.47 5.50
C LEU A 76 4.08 5.16 6.82
N TRP A 77 3.19 5.04 7.80
CA TRP A 77 3.39 5.61 9.13
C TRP A 77 3.72 4.53 10.17
N TYR A 78 5.00 4.15 10.20
CA TYR A 78 5.52 3.09 11.07
C TYR A 78 6.82 3.51 11.76
N SER A 79 7.18 2.82 12.84
CA SER A 79 8.51 2.97 13.42
C SER A 79 9.59 2.56 12.41
N ARG A 80 10.75 3.24 12.48
CA ARG A 80 11.93 2.85 11.68
C ARG A 80 12.32 1.39 11.89
N ARG A 81 12.11 0.86 13.10
CA ARG A 81 12.40 -0.53 13.46
C ARG A 81 11.53 -1.49 12.62
N ALA A 82 10.21 -1.28 12.59
CA ALA A 82 9.29 -2.15 11.84
C ALA A 82 9.59 -2.18 10.34
N ILE A 83 9.89 -1.02 9.74
CA ILE A 83 10.28 -0.95 8.33
C ILE A 83 11.61 -1.67 8.09
N SER A 84 12.61 -1.48 8.96
CA SER A 84 13.92 -2.11 8.82
C SER A 84 13.86 -3.64 8.96
N GLU A 85 13.08 -4.15 9.92
CA GLU A 85 12.86 -5.59 10.10
C GLU A 85 12.23 -6.22 8.85
N ARG A 86 11.24 -5.54 8.26
CA ARG A 86 10.56 -5.98 7.04
C ARG A 86 11.48 -6.02 5.83
N LEU A 87 12.31 -4.99 5.65
CA LEU A 87 13.30 -4.96 4.57
C LEU A 87 14.32 -6.11 4.71
N ARG A 88 14.80 -6.38 5.92
CA ARG A 88 15.72 -7.51 6.18
C ARG A 88 15.07 -8.85 5.84
N GLN A 89 13.82 -9.05 6.23
CA GLN A 89 13.11 -10.31 5.97
C GLN A 89 12.86 -10.54 4.48
N ASN A 90 12.53 -9.48 3.73
CA ASN A 90 12.39 -9.54 2.27
C ASN A 90 13.73 -9.80 1.55
N GLN A 91 14.87 -9.49 2.14
CA GLN A 91 16.18 -9.84 1.56
C GLN A 91 16.49 -11.32 1.79
N LEU A 92 16.14 -11.87 2.95
CA LEU A 92 16.32 -13.28 3.28
C LEU A 92 15.41 -14.21 2.46
N THR A 93 14.18 -13.78 2.15
CA THR A 93 13.25 -14.54 1.29
C THR A 93 13.55 -14.42 -0.21
N GLN A 94 14.38 -13.47 -0.63
CA GLN A 94 14.77 -13.26 -2.04
C GLN A 94 16.02 -14.03 -2.49
N ALA A 95 16.56 -14.93 -1.66
CA ALA A 95 17.64 -15.85 -2.04
C ALA A 95 17.20 -16.99 -2.99
N SER A 96 16.24 -16.76 -3.87
CA SER A 96 15.84 -17.71 -4.92
C SER A 96 15.56 -16.99 -6.24
N PRO A 97 16.40 -17.14 -7.27
CA PRO A 97 16.20 -16.50 -8.56
C PRO A 97 15.21 -17.35 -9.38
N LYS A 98 13.90 -17.07 -9.29
CA LYS A 98 12.95 -17.57 -10.29
C LYS A 98 12.53 -16.47 -11.25
N ARG A 99 12.95 -16.68 -12.48
CA ARG A 99 12.72 -15.90 -13.70
C ARG A 99 11.23 -15.65 -13.96
N ALA A 100 10.93 -14.42 -14.39
CA ALA A 100 10.03 -14.05 -15.46
C ALA A 100 9.02 -15.12 -15.92
N SER A 101 7.79 -15.09 -15.41
CA SER A 101 6.57 -15.63 -16.08
C SER A 101 5.30 -15.54 -15.19
N ALA A 102 5.10 -14.43 -14.47
CA ALA A 102 3.86 -14.23 -13.68
C ALA A 102 3.39 -12.76 -13.62
N GLY A 103 3.72 -11.98 -14.65
CA GLY A 103 3.46 -10.53 -14.66
C GLY A 103 1.98 -10.13 -14.67
N LYS A 104 1.10 -10.95 -15.28
CA LYS A 104 -0.32 -10.63 -15.45
C LYS A 104 -1.17 -10.85 -14.19
N GLU A 105 -0.73 -11.74 -13.28
CA GLU A 105 -1.48 -12.10 -12.05
C GLU A 105 -1.05 -11.32 -10.80
N MET A 106 0.06 -10.58 -10.83
CA MET A 106 0.51 -9.79 -9.67
C MET A 106 -0.21 -8.43 -9.52
N LEU A 107 -0.78 -7.90 -10.61
CA LEU A 107 -1.45 -6.60 -10.62
C LEU A 107 -2.96 -6.75 -10.40
N SER A 108 -3.52 -5.96 -9.50
CA SER A 108 -4.98 -5.82 -9.36
C SER A 108 -5.59 -5.21 -10.62
N ALA A 109 -6.89 -5.41 -10.82
CA ALA A 109 -7.63 -4.79 -11.94
C ALA A 109 -7.39 -3.28 -12.02
N ARG A 110 -7.41 -2.60 -10.87
CA ARG A 110 -7.21 -1.15 -10.82
C ARG A 110 -5.78 -0.71 -11.16
N GLU A 111 -4.78 -1.44 -10.67
CA GLU A 111 -3.38 -1.17 -11.04
C GLU A 111 -3.15 -1.40 -12.54
N ARG A 112 -3.83 -2.38 -13.13
CA ARG A 112 -3.77 -2.64 -14.56
C ARG A 112 -4.40 -1.51 -15.39
N GLU A 113 -5.54 -0.99 -14.98
CA GLU A 113 -6.18 0.18 -15.61
C GLU A 113 -5.25 1.40 -15.57
N VAL A 114 -4.69 1.72 -14.40
CA VAL A 114 -3.71 2.80 -14.25
C VAL A 114 -2.52 2.56 -15.19
N LEU A 115 -1.94 1.36 -15.19
CA LEU A 115 -0.78 1.03 -16.00
C LEU A 115 -1.06 1.12 -17.51
N LEU A 116 -2.26 0.77 -17.96
CA LEU A 116 -2.70 0.92 -19.35
C LEU A 116 -2.77 2.40 -19.75
N LEU A 117 -3.35 3.26 -18.92
CA LEU A 117 -3.44 4.69 -19.21
C LEU A 117 -2.06 5.36 -19.24
N ILE A 118 -1.14 4.93 -18.38
CA ILE A 118 0.26 5.38 -18.41
C ILE A 118 0.94 4.96 -19.70
N ALA A 119 0.69 3.74 -20.18
CA ALA A 119 1.22 3.22 -21.44
C ALA A 119 0.66 3.96 -22.67
N GLN A 120 -0.52 4.55 -22.54
CA GLN A 120 -1.13 5.45 -23.54
C GLN A 120 -0.54 6.87 -23.49
N GLY A 121 0.36 7.16 -22.56
CA GLY A 121 1.05 8.44 -22.45
C GLY A 121 0.35 9.49 -21.60
N LEU A 122 -0.77 9.15 -20.94
CA LEU A 122 -1.48 10.10 -20.08
C LEU A 122 -0.63 10.46 -18.86
N SER A 123 -0.69 11.72 -18.43
CA SER A 123 -0.14 12.24 -17.18
C SER A 123 -0.89 11.71 -15.95
N ASN A 124 -0.34 11.90 -14.75
CA ASN A 124 -1.01 11.40 -13.54
C ASN A 124 -2.33 12.12 -13.26
N ASP A 125 -2.42 13.41 -13.61
CA ASP A 125 -3.65 14.20 -13.47
C ASP A 125 -4.72 13.68 -14.43
N GLU A 126 -4.38 13.47 -15.71
CA GLU A 126 -5.31 12.90 -16.70
C GLU A 126 -5.76 11.47 -16.36
N VAL A 127 -4.86 10.67 -15.77
CA VAL A 127 -5.22 9.35 -15.24
C VAL A 127 -6.23 9.49 -14.10
N GLY A 128 -6.02 10.46 -13.20
CA GLY A 128 -6.93 10.75 -12.10
C GLY A 128 -8.32 11.14 -12.60
N ASP A 129 -8.37 12.05 -13.56
CA ASP A 129 -9.61 12.52 -14.19
C ASP A 129 -10.35 11.38 -14.90
N LYS A 130 -9.66 10.59 -15.72
CA LYS A 130 -10.28 9.46 -16.44
C LYS A 130 -10.83 8.38 -15.52
N LEU A 131 -10.15 8.17 -14.39
CA LEU A 131 -10.48 7.11 -13.45
C LEU A 131 -11.35 7.61 -12.28
N CYS A 132 -11.72 8.90 -12.26
CA CYS A 132 -12.43 9.59 -11.19
C CYS A 132 -11.79 9.38 -9.81
N ILE A 133 -10.46 9.48 -9.73
CA ILE A 133 -9.68 9.34 -8.49
C ILE A 133 -8.69 10.50 -8.32
N SER A 134 -8.33 10.80 -7.08
CA SER A 134 -7.38 11.89 -6.79
C SER A 134 -5.96 11.60 -7.29
N LEU A 135 -5.20 12.66 -7.55
CA LEU A 135 -3.78 12.56 -7.94
C LEU A 135 -2.93 11.74 -6.97
N SER A 136 -3.18 11.86 -5.65
CA SER A 136 -2.48 11.07 -4.64
C SER A 136 -2.82 9.58 -4.75
N THR A 137 -4.07 9.24 -5.08
CA THR A 137 -4.49 7.86 -5.37
C THR A 137 -3.78 7.30 -6.60
N VAL A 138 -3.60 8.11 -7.66
CA VAL A 138 -2.83 7.70 -8.86
C VAL A 138 -1.37 7.42 -8.51
N LYS A 139 -0.70 8.33 -7.78
CA LYS A 139 0.68 8.14 -7.32
C LYS A 139 0.82 6.87 -6.48
N LYS A 140 -0.15 6.59 -5.61
CA LYS A 140 -0.18 5.36 -4.80
C LYS A 140 -0.25 4.10 -5.68
N HIS A 141 -1.13 4.06 -6.68
CA HIS A 141 -1.18 2.93 -7.61
C HIS A 141 0.16 2.74 -8.34
N LEU A 142 0.81 3.82 -8.77
CA LEU A 142 2.13 3.75 -9.41
C LEU A 142 3.21 3.18 -8.49
N CYS A 143 3.28 3.62 -7.23
CA CYS A 143 4.22 3.06 -6.26
C CYS A 143 4.04 1.55 -6.08
N ASN A 144 2.79 1.08 -5.96
CA ASN A 144 2.51 -0.34 -5.84
C ASN A 144 2.90 -1.11 -7.11
N ILE A 145 2.59 -0.57 -8.29
CA ILE A 145 2.98 -1.16 -9.58
C ILE A 145 4.51 -1.28 -9.65
N TYR A 146 5.24 -0.22 -9.29
CA TYR A 146 6.70 -0.20 -9.33
C TYR A 146 7.32 -1.25 -8.40
N ALA A 147 6.79 -1.36 -7.18
CA ALA A 147 7.22 -2.38 -6.23
C ALA A 147 6.92 -3.81 -6.73
N LYS A 148 5.72 -4.05 -7.27
CA LYS A 148 5.29 -5.37 -7.77
C LYS A 148 6.07 -5.80 -9.01
N LEU A 149 6.32 -4.88 -9.93
CA LEU A 149 7.03 -5.15 -11.18
C LEU A 149 8.56 -5.02 -11.05
N LYS A 150 9.06 -4.58 -9.88
CA LYS A 150 10.48 -4.29 -9.62
C LYS A 150 11.09 -3.32 -10.64
N ILE A 151 10.34 -2.26 -10.94
CA ILE A 151 10.75 -1.20 -11.86
C ILE A 151 10.78 0.13 -11.13
N SER A 152 11.60 1.06 -11.62
CA SER A 152 11.91 2.28 -10.89
C SER A 152 11.39 3.56 -11.54
N ASN A 153 10.89 3.48 -12.79
CA ASN A 153 10.45 4.68 -13.50
C ASN A 153 9.25 4.44 -14.43
N ARG A 154 8.58 5.55 -14.78
CA ARG A 154 7.40 5.57 -15.66
C ARG A 154 7.67 4.96 -17.03
N ILE A 155 8.85 5.19 -17.61
CA ILE A 155 9.21 4.69 -18.93
C ILE A 155 9.28 3.16 -18.92
N GLN A 156 9.92 2.58 -17.90
CA GLN A 156 9.96 1.13 -17.67
C GLN A 156 8.56 0.57 -17.47
N ALA A 157 7.68 1.28 -16.77
CA ALA A 157 6.30 0.85 -16.55
C ALA A 157 5.49 0.85 -17.86
N ALA A 158 5.58 1.92 -18.64
CA ALA A 158 4.93 2.01 -19.95
C ALA A 158 5.43 0.93 -20.91
N PHE A 159 6.75 0.73 -20.98
CA PHE A 159 7.35 -0.32 -21.82
C PHE A 159 6.90 -1.72 -21.39
N TRP A 160 6.90 -1.99 -20.08
CA TRP A 160 6.43 -3.26 -19.53
C TRP A 160 4.97 -3.52 -19.90
N ALA A 161 4.11 -2.51 -19.79
CA ALA A 161 2.69 -2.60 -20.11
C ALA A 161 2.48 -2.96 -21.59
N VAL A 162 3.21 -2.32 -22.50
CA VAL A 162 3.13 -2.61 -23.94
C VAL A 162 3.52 -4.05 -24.24
N GLN A 163 4.54 -4.58 -23.56
CA GLN A 163 5.04 -5.96 -23.74
C GLN A 163 4.12 -7.04 -23.14
N ASN A 164 3.40 -6.73 -22.04
CA ASN A 164 2.73 -7.75 -21.22
C ASN A 164 1.20 -7.63 -21.14
N LEU A 165 0.64 -6.45 -21.46
CA LEU A 165 -0.82 -6.21 -21.39
C LEU A 165 -1.50 -6.18 -22.76
N LYS A 166 -0.74 -6.13 -23.86
CA LYS A 166 -1.25 -6.37 -25.21
C LYS A 166 -1.37 -7.88 -25.45
N ASN A 167 -2.55 -8.41 -25.13
CA ASN A 167 -3.19 -9.63 -25.64
C ASN A 167 -4.59 -9.63 -25.07
#